data_AF-A0A7J9GNT8-F1
#
_entry.id   AF-A0A7J9GNT8-F1
#
_cell.length_a   1.000
_cell.length_b   1.000
_cell.length_c   1.000
_cell.angle_alpha   90.00
_cell.angle_beta   90.00
_cell.angle_gamma   90.00
#
_symmetry.space_group_name_H-M   'P 1'
#
loop_
_entity.id
_entity.type
_entity.pdbx_description
1 polymer ?
#
loop_
_entity_poly.entity_id
_entity_poly.type
_entity_poly.pdbx_seq_one_letter_code
_entity_poly.pdbx_strand_id
1 'polypeptide(L)'
;MSSSAIYRNWVFTDQALPVECWTRVVPMGRINDYPDAADGLEIWSTIETWVTGYCSFYYPSDETVKNNNEIQSWWSEVKNEGHGDLRNDTWWLEMITLINLTQACTIILWIVSAFDAAVNFGQYPYAGYLPNRPTGSHRFMPEPGTKEYDDLENDSNLAFLKTITAQDVAEWTTDDEPLAAFERFGTEAGSRIMESRGAHGPDGPARPDGPPEI
;
A
#
# COMPACT_ATOMS: atom_id res chain seq x y z
N MET A 1 12.17 9.91 10.81
CA MET A 1 13.13 8.89 10.31
C MET A 1 13.05 8.92 8.78
N SER A 2 14.17 9.03 8.06
CA SER A 2 14.12 9.03 6.59
C SER A 2 13.88 7.62 6.04
N SER A 3 13.26 7.52 4.86
CA SER A 3 13.10 6.24 4.15
C SER A 3 14.46 5.56 3.89
N SER A 4 15.50 6.35 3.62
CA SER A 4 16.87 5.84 3.45
C SER A 4 17.44 5.18 4.71
N ALA A 5 17.06 5.64 5.91
CA ALA A 5 17.49 5.00 7.15
C ALA A 5 16.78 3.66 7.37
N ILE A 6 15.50 3.57 6.97
CA ILE A 6 14.71 2.32 7.03
C ILE A 6 15.24 1.30 6.01
N TYR A 7 15.57 1.75 4.80
CA TYR A 7 16.07 0.89 3.73
C TYR A 7 17.35 0.11 4.10
N ARG A 8 18.18 0.62 5.03
CA ARG A 8 19.35 -0.10 5.54
C ARG A 8 19.04 -1.43 6.22
N ASN A 9 17.80 -1.62 6.67
CA ASN A 9 17.32 -2.86 7.29
C ASN A 9 16.36 -3.62 6.37
N TRP A 10 16.22 -3.20 5.11
CA TRP A 10 15.38 -3.90 4.16
C TRP A 10 16.05 -5.21 3.74
N VAL A 11 15.25 -6.28 3.70
CA VAL A 11 15.69 -7.64 3.35
C VAL A 11 14.75 -8.16 2.28
N PHE A 12 15.28 -8.49 1.10
CA PHE A 12 14.47 -8.93 -0.04
C PHE A 12 13.67 -10.20 0.28
N THR A 13 14.30 -11.19 0.91
CA THR A 13 13.66 -12.47 1.23
C THR A 13 12.56 -12.34 2.29
N ASP A 14 12.62 -11.31 3.13
CA ASP A 14 11.60 -11.02 4.15
C ASP A 14 10.37 -10.34 3.55
N GLN A 15 10.42 -9.93 2.28
CA GLN A 15 9.25 -9.44 1.55
C GLN A 15 8.34 -10.58 1.08
N ALA A 16 8.76 -11.84 1.25
CA ALA A 16 7.89 -12.98 1.04
C ALA A 16 6.80 -13.03 2.12
N LEU A 17 5.53 -13.01 1.72
CA LEU A 17 4.41 -12.96 2.68
C LEU A 17 4.46 -14.09 3.71
N PRO A 18 4.76 -15.37 3.35
CA PRO A 18 4.84 -16.43 4.35
C PRO A 18 5.89 -16.15 5.44
N VAL A 19 7.03 -15.54 5.09
CA VAL A 19 8.09 -15.18 6.04
C VAL A 19 7.62 -14.06 6.98
N GLU A 20 6.95 -13.06 6.43
CA GLU A 20 6.34 -11.96 7.20
C GLU A 20 5.28 -12.48 8.19
N CYS A 21 4.36 -13.32 7.70
CA CYS A 21 3.33 -13.95 8.53
C CYS A 21 3.92 -14.80 9.65
N TRP A 22 4.97 -15.58 9.37
CA TRP A 22 5.63 -16.42 10.37
C TRP A 22 6.32 -15.61 11.46
N THR A 23 6.94 -14.48 11.09
CA THR A 23 7.68 -13.65 12.03
C THR A 23 6.78 -12.75 12.88
N ARG A 24 5.63 -12.31 12.36
CA ARG A 24 4.81 -11.26 13.00
C ARG A 24 3.39 -11.68 13.35
N VAL A 25 2.73 -12.45 12.50
CA VAL A 25 1.29 -12.77 12.66
C VAL A 25 1.09 -14.03 13.48
N VAL A 26 1.89 -15.06 13.24
CA VAL A 26 1.74 -16.38 13.89
C VAL A 26 2.04 -16.37 15.38
N PRO A 27 3.02 -15.61 15.90
CA PRO A 27 3.16 -15.41 17.33
C PRO A 27 1.91 -14.83 18.02
N MET A 28 1.02 -14.16 17.28
CA MET A 28 -0.24 -13.61 17.80
C MET A 28 -1.37 -14.65 17.89
N GLY A 29 -1.17 -15.86 17.34
CA GLY A 29 -2.09 -17.00 17.49
C GLY A 29 -3.42 -16.88 16.74
N ARG A 30 -3.54 -15.97 15.77
CA ARG A 30 -4.82 -15.60 15.12
C ARG A 30 -4.73 -15.37 13.61
N ILE A 31 -4.03 -16.23 12.88
CA ILE A 31 -3.89 -16.07 11.41
C ILE A 31 -5.27 -16.05 10.70
N ASN A 32 -6.24 -16.80 11.22
CA ASN A 32 -7.61 -16.83 10.70
C ASN A 32 -8.44 -15.59 11.03
N ASP A 33 -8.06 -14.82 12.05
CA ASP A 33 -8.74 -13.55 12.43
C ASP A 33 -7.94 -12.33 11.91
N TYR A 34 -6.98 -12.53 11.00
CA TYR A 34 -6.19 -11.48 10.39
C TYR A 34 -6.49 -11.47 8.87
N PRO A 35 -7.54 -10.74 8.43
CA PRO A 35 -8.06 -10.82 7.06
C PRO A 35 -6.98 -10.63 5.98
N ASP A 36 -6.13 -9.62 6.14
CA ASP A 36 -5.09 -9.31 5.15
C ASP A 36 -4.07 -10.46 4.99
N ALA A 37 -3.79 -11.22 6.05
CA ALA A 37 -2.84 -12.32 6.05
C ALA A 37 -3.49 -13.59 5.47
N ALA A 38 -4.75 -13.85 5.81
CA ALA A 38 -5.50 -14.98 5.26
C ALA A 38 -5.69 -14.83 3.73
N ASP A 39 -6.22 -13.69 3.28
CA ASP A 39 -6.45 -13.40 1.86
C ASP A 39 -5.11 -13.28 1.10
N GLY A 40 -4.12 -12.64 1.72
CA GLY A 40 -2.78 -12.50 1.15
C GLY A 40 -2.10 -13.84 0.90
N LEU A 41 -2.24 -14.81 1.81
CA LEU A 41 -1.63 -16.14 1.66
C LEU A 41 -2.26 -16.94 0.52
N GLU A 42 -3.56 -16.78 0.26
CA GLU A 42 -4.23 -17.40 -0.89
C GLU A 42 -3.72 -16.81 -2.22
N ILE A 43 -3.58 -15.49 -2.29
CA ILE A 43 -3.02 -14.81 -3.46
C ILE A 43 -1.54 -15.19 -3.65
N TRP A 44 -0.74 -15.19 -2.59
CA TRP A 44 0.66 -15.62 -2.62
C TRP A 44 0.79 -17.03 -3.20
N SER A 45 0.02 -17.98 -2.66
CA SER A 45 0.02 -19.38 -3.12
C SER A 45 -0.34 -19.49 -4.61
N THR A 46 -1.29 -18.68 -5.07
CA THR A 46 -1.69 -18.61 -6.48
C THR A 46 -0.55 -18.09 -7.37
N ILE A 47 0.12 -17.00 -6.97
CA ILE A 47 1.27 -16.44 -7.68
C ILE A 47 2.40 -17.48 -7.72
N GLU A 48 2.76 -18.05 -6.58
CA GLU A 48 3.85 -19.03 -6.46
C GLU A 48 3.59 -20.26 -7.35
N THR A 49 2.36 -20.77 -7.35
CA THR A 49 1.97 -21.90 -8.21
C THR A 49 2.14 -21.56 -9.69
N TRP A 50 1.68 -20.38 -10.11
CA TRP A 50 1.80 -19.92 -11.49
C TRP A 50 3.27 -19.73 -11.91
N VAL A 51 4.06 -19.04 -11.09
CA VAL A 51 5.50 -18.80 -11.34
C VAL A 51 6.24 -20.12 -11.42
N THR A 52 5.98 -21.04 -10.49
CA THR A 52 6.62 -22.37 -10.48
C THR A 52 6.32 -23.12 -11.78
N GLY A 53 5.06 -23.14 -12.22
CA GLY A 53 4.68 -23.78 -13.48
C GLY A 53 5.36 -23.14 -14.69
N TYR A 54 5.40 -21.80 -14.74
CA TYR A 54 6.02 -21.06 -15.83
C TYR A 54 7.54 -21.27 -15.87
N CYS A 55 8.24 -21.07 -14.76
CA CYS A 55 9.68 -21.24 -14.67
C CYS A 55 10.11 -22.68 -14.95
N SER A 56 9.41 -23.67 -14.41
CA SER A 56 9.75 -25.10 -14.62
C SER A 56 9.58 -25.53 -16.08
N PHE A 57 8.69 -24.88 -16.83
CA PHE A 57 8.51 -25.16 -18.26
C PHE A 57 9.70 -24.69 -19.10
N TYR A 58 10.22 -23.49 -18.85
CA TYR A 58 11.35 -22.93 -19.60
C TYR A 58 12.72 -23.36 -19.05
N TYR A 59 12.80 -23.66 -17.76
CA TYR A 59 14.02 -24.00 -17.04
C TYR A 59 13.85 -25.32 -16.29
N PRO A 60 13.91 -26.47 -17.00
CA PRO A 60 13.59 -27.77 -16.43
C PRO A 60 14.59 -28.29 -15.39
N SER A 61 15.74 -27.63 -15.21
CA SER A 61 16.73 -28.00 -14.17
C SER A 61 17.53 -26.80 -13.67
N ASP A 62 18.17 -26.96 -12.52
CA ASP A 62 19.07 -25.95 -11.95
C ASP A 62 20.20 -25.57 -12.91
N GLU A 63 20.74 -26.52 -13.68
CA GLU A 63 21.75 -26.25 -14.70
C GLU A 63 21.26 -25.28 -15.77
N THR A 64 19.98 -25.35 -16.15
CA THR A 64 19.43 -24.43 -17.16
C THR A 64 19.32 -23.00 -16.65
N VAL A 65 19.09 -22.79 -15.35
CA VAL A 65 19.12 -21.46 -14.72
C VAL A 65 20.55 -20.97 -14.56
N LYS A 66 21.42 -21.81 -13.99
CA LYS A 66 22.82 -21.48 -13.71
C LYS A 66 23.60 -21.11 -14.97
N ASN A 67 23.34 -21.78 -16.09
CA ASN A 67 24.04 -21.55 -17.35
C ASN A 67 23.35 -20.49 -18.24
N ASN A 68 22.23 -19.89 -17.81
CA ASN A 68 21.55 -18.85 -18.58
C ASN A 68 22.16 -17.46 -18.29
N ASN A 69 22.92 -16.95 -19.26
CA ASN A 69 23.60 -15.65 -19.14
C ASN A 69 22.66 -14.46 -18.90
N GLU A 70 21.45 -14.48 -19.47
CA GLU A 70 20.49 -13.38 -19.30
C GLU A 70 19.95 -13.35 -17.87
N ILE A 71 19.59 -14.50 -17.30
CA ILE A 71 19.17 -14.60 -15.89
C ILE A 71 20.30 -14.18 -14.95
N GLN A 72 21.52 -14.66 -15.18
CA GLN A 72 22.66 -14.29 -14.33
C GLN A 72 22.92 -12.77 -14.40
N SER A 73 22.87 -12.19 -15.59
CA SER A 73 23.10 -10.76 -15.80
C SER A 73 22.00 -9.92 -15.15
N TRP A 74 20.74 -10.30 -15.35
CA TRP A 74 19.58 -9.64 -14.74
C TRP A 74 19.67 -9.62 -13.21
N TRP A 75 19.90 -10.78 -12.59
CA TRP A 75 19.97 -10.84 -11.13
C TRP A 75 21.18 -10.10 -10.57
N SER A 76 22.31 -10.16 -11.28
CA SER A 76 23.50 -9.37 -10.95
C SER A 76 23.22 -7.87 -11.01
N GLU A 77 22.51 -7.38 -12.02
CA GLU A 77 22.13 -5.97 -12.15
C GLU A 77 21.18 -5.54 -11.03
N VAL A 78 20.15 -6.33 -10.73
CA VAL A 78 19.23 -6.08 -9.60
C VAL A 78 19.99 -5.92 -8.29
N LYS A 79 20.92 -6.82 -7.99
CA LYS A 79 21.69 -6.83 -6.74
C LYS A 79 22.76 -5.74 -6.68
N ASN A 80 23.57 -5.60 -7.73
CA ASN A 80 24.78 -4.80 -7.69
C ASN A 80 24.58 -3.34 -8.12
N GLU A 81 23.60 -3.07 -8.97
CA GLU A 81 23.30 -1.73 -9.47
C GLU A 81 21.97 -1.22 -8.90
N GLY A 82 20.88 -2.00 -9.05
CA GLY A 82 19.55 -1.60 -8.58
C GLY A 82 19.49 -1.41 -7.06
N HIS A 83 19.98 -2.41 -6.32
CA HIS A 83 20.10 -2.40 -4.86
C HIS A 83 21.55 -2.35 -4.40
N GLY A 84 22.41 -1.64 -5.15
CA GLY A 84 23.86 -1.64 -4.97
C GLY A 84 24.34 -1.29 -3.55
N ASP A 85 23.60 -0.49 -2.80
CA ASP A 85 23.90 -0.16 -1.40
C ASP A 85 23.84 -1.37 -0.45
N LEU A 86 23.05 -2.40 -0.79
CA LEU A 86 22.84 -3.62 -0.02
C LEU A 86 23.48 -4.86 -0.67
N ARG A 87 24.26 -4.69 -1.74
CA ARG A 87 24.83 -5.80 -2.53
C ARG A 87 25.67 -6.80 -1.73
N ASN A 88 26.21 -6.38 -0.58
CA ASN A 88 27.09 -7.22 0.24
C ASN A 88 26.34 -8.02 1.32
N ASP A 89 25.03 -7.85 1.44
CA ASP A 89 24.25 -8.59 2.43
C ASP A 89 24.13 -10.07 2.09
N THR A 90 23.99 -10.90 3.12
CA THR A 90 24.03 -12.37 3.00
C THR A 90 22.70 -13.00 2.60
N TRP A 91 21.61 -12.24 2.60
CA TRP A 91 20.26 -12.74 2.33
C TRP A 91 19.90 -12.74 0.83
N TRP A 92 20.77 -12.21 -0.04
CA TRP A 92 20.56 -12.29 -1.48
C TRP A 92 20.55 -13.74 -1.96
N LEU A 93 19.50 -14.11 -2.70
CA LEU A 93 19.40 -15.44 -3.31
C LEU A 93 20.55 -15.67 -4.31
N GLU A 94 21.15 -16.87 -4.25
CA GLU A 94 22.12 -17.30 -5.26
C GLU A 94 21.37 -17.78 -6.50
N MET A 95 21.41 -17.04 -7.61
CA MET A 95 20.59 -17.33 -8.80
C MET A 95 21.08 -18.54 -9.61
N ILE A 96 21.22 -19.70 -8.98
CA ILE A 96 21.81 -20.91 -9.56
C ILE A 96 20.85 -22.10 -9.55
N THR A 97 19.68 -21.96 -8.93
CA THR A 97 18.65 -23.01 -8.87
C THR A 97 17.31 -22.51 -9.40
N LEU A 98 16.49 -23.42 -9.88
CA LEU A 98 15.10 -23.15 -10.27
C LEU A 98 14.28 -22.63 -9.08
N ILE A 99 14.56 -23.13 -7.88
CA ILE A 99 13.92 -22.67 -6.65
C ILE A 99 14.22 -21.19 -6.40
N ASN A 100 15.48 -20.77 -6.53
CA ASN A 100 15.86 -19.37 -6.29
C ASN A 100 15.28 -18.42 -7.35
N LEU A 101 15.22 -18.86 -8.61
CA LEU A 101 14.54 -18.12 -9.67
C LEU A 101 13.04 -17.96 -9.38
N THR A 102 12.38 -19.06 -9.04
CA THR A 102 10.95 -19.08 -8.73
C THR A 102 10.65 -18.19 -7.54
N GLN A 103 11.42 -18.30 -6.46
CA GLN A 103 11.25 -17.49 -5.27
C GLN A 103 11.45 -15.99 -5.55
N ALA A 104 12.50 -15.62 -6.30
CA ALA A 104 12.73 -14.22 -6.66
C ALA A 104 11.56 -13.64 -7.48
N CYS A 105 11.11 -14.37 -8.50
CA CYS A 105 9.98 -13.97 -9.34
C CYS A 105 8.67 -13.86 -8.54
N THR A 106 8.39 -14.81 -7.65
CA THR A 106 7.21 -14.78 -6.76
C THR A 106 7.23 -13.56 -5.85
N ILE A 107 8.37 -13.27 -5.19
CA ILE A 107 8.51 -12.08 -4.34
C ILE A 107 8.28 -10.80 -5.15
N ILE A 108 8.90 -10.68 -6.32
CA ILE A 108 8.75 -9.49 -7.18
C ILE A 108 7.29 -9.31 -7.59
N LEU A 109 6.63 -10.36 -8.09
CA LEU A 109 5.23 -10.30 -8.51
C LEU A 109 4.30 -9.98 -7.34
N TRP A 110 4.54 -10.56 -6.17
CA TRP A 110 3.80 -10.23 -4.95
C TRP A 110 3.92 -8.74 -4.59
N ILE A 111 5.15 -8.20 -4.57
CA ILE A 111 5.41 -6.79 -4.23
C ILE A 111 4.67 -5.85 -5.17
N VAL A 112 4.79 -6.06 -6.49
CA VAL A 112 4.24 -5.14 -7.50
C VAL A 112 2.74 -5.31 -7.74
N SER A 113 2.10 -6.32 -7.13
CA SER A 113 0.66 -6.58 -7.29
C SER A 113 -0.08 -6.49 -5.96
N ALA A 114 -0.27 -7.61 -5.28
CA ALA A 114 -1.12 -7.72 -4.11
C ALA A 114 -0.61 -6.90 -2.92
N PHE A 115 0.71 -6.83 -2.71
CA PHE A 115 1.28 -6.00 -1.66
C PHE A 115 1.01 -4.51 -1.91
N ASP A 116 1.31 -4.00 -3.12
CA ASP A 116 1.00 -2.63 -3.50
C ASP A 116 -0.50 -2.33 -3.35
N ALA A 117 -1.35 -3.21 -3.88
CA ALA A 117 -2.81 -3.07 -3.77
C ALA A 117 -3.29 -2.94 -2.32
N ALA A 118 -2.78 -3.79 -1.42
CA ALA A 118 -3.15 -3.80 -0.01
C ALA A 118 -2.77 -2.50 0.71
N VAL A 119 -1.60 -1.91 0.42
CA VAL A 119 -1.15 -0.67 1.07
C VAL A 119 -1.61 0.61 0.36
N ASN A 120 -2.09 0.50 -0.88
CA ASN A 120 -2.45 1.64 -1.71
C ASN A 120 -3.97 1.91 -1.75
N PHE A 121 -4.79 0.92 -2.13
CA PHE A 121 -6.22 1.17 -2.38
C PHE A 121 -7.03 1.48 -1.12
N GLY A 122 -6.52 1.11 0.06
CA GLY A 122 -7.09 1.48 1.35
C GLY A 122 -6.78 2.91 1.81
N GLN A 123 -5.91 3.66 1.11
CA GLN A 123 -5.49 4.98 1.55
C GLN A 123 -6.67 5.95 1.73
N TYR A 124 -7.48 6.20 0.69
CA TYR A 124 -8.62 7.12 0.83
C TYR A 124 -9.74 6.57 1.72
N PRO A 125 -10.18 5.29 1.62
CA PRO A 125 -11.19 4.73 2.50
C PRO A 125 -10.89 4.91 4.00
N TYR A 126 -9.63 4.77 4.42
CA TYR A 126 -9.24 4.94 5.82
C TYR A 126 -8.74 6.35 6.16
N ALA A 127 -8.00 7.01 5.26
CA ALA A 127 -7.37 8.30 5.53
C ALA A 127 -8.20 9.51 5.05
N GLY A 128 -9.29 9.29 4.32
CA GLY A 128 -10.18 10.35 3.84
C GLY A 128 -10.88 11.09 4.99
N TYR A 129 -11.03 10.44 6.14
CA TYR A 129 -11.38 11.10 7.39
C TYR A 129 -10.11 11.31 8.22
N LEU A 130 -9.56 12.54 8.19
CA LEU A 130 -8.27 12.89 8.80
C LEU A 130 -8.10 12.45 10.27
N PRO A 131 -9.12 12.59 11.15
CA PRO A 131 -9.05 12.07 12.51
C PRO A 131 -8.72 10.57 12.62
N ASN A 132 -9.09 9.77 11.62
CA ASN A 132 -8.80 8.33 11.60
C ASN A 132 -7.36 8.00 11.21
N ARG A 133 -6.69 8.84 10.40
CA ARG A 133 -5.29 8.65 9.99
C ARG A 133 -4.55 9.98 9.84
N PRO A 134 -4.20 10.65 10.95
CA PRO A 134 -3.54 11.94 10.91
C PRO A 134 -2.12 11.81 10.33
N THR A 135 -1.73 12.76 9.48
CA THR A 135 -0.44 12.76 8.77
C THR A 135 0.67 13.52 9.52
N GLY A 136 0.30 14.26 10.56
CA GLY A 136 1.20 15.06 11.38
C GLY A 136 0.62 15.35 12.76
N SER A 137 1.47 15.83 13.65
CA SER A 137 1.09 16.33 14.96
C SER A 137 1.81 17.65 15.23
N HIS A 138 1.07 18.68 15.65
CA HIS A 138 1.56 20.05 15.77
C HIS A 138 1.98 20.45 17.19
N ARG A 139 1.65 19.62 18.20
CA ARG A 139 2.01 19.88 19.61
C ARG A 139 2.22 18.58 20.38
N PHE A 140 2.97 18.68 21.48
CA PHE A 140 3.15 17.59 22.43
C PHE A 140 1.92 17.44 23.35
N MET A 141 1.90 16.36 24.13
CA MET A 141 0.94 16.21 25.22
C MET A 141 1.07 17.41 26.19
N PRO A 142 -0.02 18.10 26.55
CA PRO A 142 0.06 19.19 27.51
C PRO A 142 0.44 18.67 28.91
N GLU A 143 1.11 19.49 29.70
CA GLU A 143 1.54 19.16 31.06
C GLU A 143 0.49 19.61 32.10
N PRO A 144 0.30 18.90 33.22
CA PRO A 144 -0.64 19.29 34.26
C PRO A 144 -0.43 20.74 34.74
N GLY A 145 -1.51 21.51 34.80
CA GLY A 145 -1.50 22.91 35.22
C GLY A 145 -1.23 23.94 34.11
N THR A 146 -1.13 23.52 32.84
CA THR A 146 -1.17 24.45 31.69
C THR A 146 -2.60 24.66 31.20
N LYS A 147 -2.83 25.79 30.50
CA LYS A 147 -4.12 26.07 29.87
C LYS A 147 -4.51 24.98 28.87
N GLU A 148 -3.56 24.43 28.13
CA GLU A 148 -3.80 23.37 27.15
C GLU A 148 -4.22 22.05 27.79
N TYR A 149 -3.79 21.81 29.04
CA TYR A 149 -4.21 20.66 29.84
C TYR A 149 -5.66 20.85 30.31
N ASP A 150 -6.00 22.04 30.80
CA ASP A 150 -7.39 22.39 31.12
C ASP A 150 -8.29 22.32 29.88
N ASP A 151 -7.82 22.81 28.72
CA ASP A 151 -8.55 22.73 27.45
C ASP A 151 -8.79 21.25 27.04
N LEU A 152 -7.85 20.34 27.31
CA LEU A 152 -8.00 18.90 27.05
C LEU A 152 -9.03 18.25 28.00
N GLU A 153 -9.01 18.60 29.28
CA GLU A 153 -10.00 18.12 30.25
C GLU A 153 -11.42 18.61 29.92
N ASN A 154 -11.55 19.86 29.46
CA ASN A 154 -12.82 20.48 29.14
C ASN A 154 -13.39 20.03 27.77
N ASP A 155 -12.55 19.94 26.74
CA ASP A 155 -12.96 19.51 25.39
C ASP A 155 -11.85 18.69 24.70
N SER A 156 -11.88 17.39 24.93
CA SER A 156 -10.91 16.45 24.36
C SER A 156 -10.97 16.35 22.83
N ASN A 157 -12.12 16.60 22.20
CA ASN A 157 -12.26 16.57 20.74
C ASN A 157 -11.58 17.77 20.10
N LEU A 158 -11.84 18.97 20.63
CA LEU A 158 -11.15 20.18 20.19
C LEU A 158 -9.65 20.08 20.44
N ALA A 159 -9.25 19.51 21.59
CA ALA A 159 -7.85 19.29 21.88
C ALA A 159 -7.20 18.28 20.92
N PHE A 160 -7.90 17.22 20.52
CA PHE A 160 -7.43 16.27 19.51
C PHE A 160 -7.25 16.95 18.14
N LEU A 161 -8.25 17.69 17.68
CA LEU A 161 -8.22 18.41 16.39
C LEU A 161 -7.11 19.47 16.32
N LYS A 162 -6.83 20.18 17.42
CA LYS A 162 -5.69 21.11 17.52
C LYS A 162 -4.33 20.41 17.49
N THR A 163 -4.28 19.12 17.78
CA THR A 163 -3.02 18.34 17.83
C THR A 163 -2.70 17.71 16.49
N ILE A 164 -3.66 17.11 15.82
CA ILE A 164 -3.45 16.42 14.55
C ILE A 164 -3.32 17.40 13.38
N THR A 165 -2.95 16.90 12.20
CA THR A 165 -3.00 17.67 10.95
C THR A 165 -4.29 18.45 10.91
N ALA A 166 -4.18 19.78 10.81
CA ALA A 166 -5.35 20.59 10.59
C ALA A 166 -6.08 19.99 9.38
N GLN A 167 -7.36 19.61 9.55
CA GLN A 167 -8.26 19.87 8.43
C GLN A 167 -8.03 21.34 8.11
N ASP A 168 -7.94 21.71 6.84
CA ASP A 168 -8.11 23.10 6.45
C ASP A 168 -9.51 23.52 6.94
N VAL A 169 -9.65 23.79 8.24
CA VAL A 169 -10.68 24.63 8.77
C VAL A 169 -10.38 25.93 8.07
N ALA A 170 -11.30 26.29 7.21
CA ALA A 170 -11.26 27.43 6.33
C ALA A 170 -11.28 28.73 7.16
N GLU A 171 -10.37 28.90 8.11
CA GLU A 171 -10.05 30.19 8.74
C GLU A 171 -9.15 31.01 7.79
N TRP A 172 -9.37 30.89 6.48
CA TRP A 172 -8.84 31.86 5.52
C TRP A 172 -9.51 33.23 5.70
N THR A 173 -10.61 33.27 6.45
CA THR A 173 -11.28 34.50 6.89
C THR A 173 -12.12 34.26 8.15
N THR A 174 -12.31 35.32 8.94
CA THR A 174 -13.27 35.37 10.06
C THR A 174 -14.57 36.10 9.68
N ASP A 175 -14.67 36.57 8.43
CA ASP A 175 -15.84 37.30 7.96
C ASP A 175 -16.99 36.34 7.64
N ASP A 176 -18.19 36.63 8.14
CA ASP A 176 -19.36 35.77 7.99
C ASP A 176 -19.78 35.56 6.52
N GLU A 177 -19.70 36.61 5.69
CA GLU A 177 -20.20 36.56 4.31
C GLU A 177 -19.36 35.69 3.36
N PRO A 178 -18.01 35.77 3.36
CA PRO A 178 -17.20 34.87 2.55
C PRO A 178 -17.28 33.40 2.99
N LEU A 179 -17.46 33.11 4.29
CA LEU A 179 -17.72 31.75 4.79
C LEU A 179 -19.06 31.21 4.26
N ALA A 180 -20.13 31.99 4.38
CA ALA A 180 -21.44 31.63 3.85
C ALA A 180 -21.43 31.47 2.32
N ALA A 181 -20.64 32.27 1.60
CA ALA A 181 -20.47 32.13 0.16
C ALA A 181 -19.77 30.81 -0.22
N PHE A 182 -18.77 30.38 0.55
CA PHE A 182 -18.07 29.12 0.32
C PHE A 182 -18.97 27.90 0.60
N GLU A 183 -19.79 27.94 1.66
CA GLU A 183 -20.79 26.88 1.94
C GLU A 183 -21.84 26.76 0.82
N ARG A 184 -22.31 27.90 0.29
CA ARG A 184 -23.21 27.94 -0.87
C ARG A 184 -22.56 27.29 -2.09
N PHE A 185 -21.30 27.61 -2.37
CA PHE A 185 -20.54 27.02 -3.47
C PHE A 185 -20.42 25.49 -3.33
N GLY A 186 -20.06 25.00 -2.14
CA GLY A 186 -19.92 23.56 -1.88
C GLY A 186 -21.24 22.80 -2.11
N THR A 187 -22.35 23.38 -1.64
CA THR A 187 -23.70 22.82 -1.84
C THR A 187 -24.07 22.80 -3.32
N GLU A 188 -23.87 23.90 -4.05
CA GLU A 188 -24.22 24.00 -5.46
C GLU A 188 -23.35 23.08 -6.34
N ALA A 189 -22.05 22.99 -6.05
CA ALA A 189 -21.14 22.07 -6.73
C ALA A 189 -21.54 20.61 -6.50
N GLY A 190 -21.88 20.24 -5.26
CA GLY A 190 -22.37 18.90 -4.90
C GLY A 190 -23.65 18.54 -5.64
N SER A 191 -24.64 19.43 -5.65
CA SER A 191 -25.90 19.24 -6.39
C SER A 191 -25.66 19.05 -7.89
N ARG A 192 -24.83 19.89 -8.52
CA ARG A 192 -24.52 19.79 -9.96
C ARG A 192 -23.79 18.50 -10.33
N ILE A 193 -22.87 18.03 -9.48
CA ILE A 193 -22.18 16.75 -9.69
C ILE A 193 -23.17 15.59 -9.60
N MET A 194 -24.06 15.59 -8.61
CA MET A 194 -25.08 14.55 -8.45
C MET A 194 -26.11 14.56 -9.58
N GLU A 195 -26.51 15.74 -10.08
CA GLU A 195 -27.35 15.87 -11.28
C GLU A 195 -26.65 15.36 -12.55
N SER A 196 -25.36 15.68 -12.73
CA SER A 196 -24.58 15.17 -13.87
C SER A 196 -24.40 13.65 -13.84
N ARG A 197 -24.35 13.05 -12.65
CA ARG A 197 -24.25 11.60 -12.46
C ARG A 197 -25.62 10.91 -12.55
N GLY A 198 -26.69 11.57 -12.13
CA GLY A 198 -28.07 11.09 -12.28
C GLY A 198 -28.57 11.08 -13.73
N ALA A 199 -27.96 11.89 -14.61
CA ALA A 199 -28.22 11.86 -16.06
C ALA A 199 -27.58 10.66 -16.78
N HIS A 200 -26.78 9.84 -16.09
CA HIS A 200 -26.30 8.55 -16.56
C HIS A 200 -26.87 7.44 -15.65
N GLY A 201 -28.16 7.19 -15.81
CA GLY A 201 -28.77 5.94 -15.34
C GLY A 201 -28.16 4.71 -16.04
N PRO A 202 -28.49 3.48 -15.60
CA PRO A 202 -27.83 2.25 -16.04
C PRO A 202 -28.01 1.88 -17.52
N ASP A 203 -28.71 2.69 -18.31
CA ASP A 203 -28.85 2.53 -19.76
C ASP A 203 -27.84 3.42 -20.51
N GLY A 204 -26.56 3.09 -20.42
CA GLY A 204 -25.61 3.47 -21.45
C GLY A 204 -25.95 2.72 -22.75
N PRO A 205 -25.69 3.29 -23.95
CA PRO A 205 -25.99 2.58 -25.20
C PRO A 205 -25.29 1.23 -25.21
N ALA A 206 -26.07 0.17 -25.48
CA ALA A 206 -25.60 -1.21 -25.53
C ALA A 206 -24.33 -1.31 -26.41
N ARG A 207 -23.32 -2.03 -25.92
CA ARG A 207 -22.15 -2.39 -26.73
C ARG A 207 -22.64 -3.05 -28.02
N PRO A 208 -22.13 -2.66 -29.20
CA PRO A 208 -22.48 -3.35 -30.43
C PRO A 208 -22.02 -4.81 -30.32
N ASP A 209 -22.95 -5.72 -30.62
CA ASP A 209 -22.75 -7.16 -30.64
C ASP A 209 -21.53 -7.53 -31.50
N GLY A 210 -20.83 -8.59 -31.07
CA GLY A 210 -19.65 -9.13 -31.72
C GLY A 210 -19.87 -9.51 -33.20
N PRO A 211 -18.78 -9.78 -33.94
CA PRO A 211 -18.84 -9.93 -35.38
C PRO A 211 -19.66 -11.18 -35.77
N PRO A 212 -20.35 -11.15 -36.93
CA PRO A 212 -21.13 -12.30 -37.38
C PRO A 212 -20.20 -13.44 -37.81
N GLU A 213 -20.53 -14.64 -37.34
CA GLU A 213 -19.92 -15.89 -37.81
C GLU A 213 -20.11 -16.06 -39.33
N ILE A 214 -19.05 -16.49 -40.00
CA ILE A 214 -19.07 -17.16 -41.31
C ILE A 214 -18.33 -18.48 -41.16
#